data_AF-A0A1V6EBZ6-F1
#
_entry.id   AF-A0A1V6EBZ6-F1
#
_cell.length_a   1.000
_cell.length_b   1.000
_cell.length_c   1.000
_cell.angle_alpha   90.00
_cell.angle_beta   90.00
_cell.angle_gamma   90.00
#
_symmetry.space_group_name_H-M   'P 1'
#
loop_
_entity.id
_entity.type
_entity.pdbx_description
1 polymer ?
#
loop_
_entity_poly.entity_id
_entity_poly.type
_entity_poly.pdbx_seq_one_letter_code
_entity_poly.pdbx_strand_id
1 'polypeptide(L)'
;MLNRLVVYLGWHNYEKHYRIAKHIILTHAEVAGIERNEICKARESQFKERAFLSRIGLSILERRLWLRSFSTPLKRKAEYVPFYAYA
;
A
#
# COMPACT_ATOMS: atom_id res chain seq x y z
N MET A 1 13.94 -5.80 -0.43
CA MET A 1 13.16 -4.65 0.10
C MET A 1 11.91 -4.44 -0.73
N LEU A 2 10.71 -4.65 -0.16
CA LEU A 2 9.42 -4.59 -0.88
C LEU A 2 8.73 -3.21 -0.80
N ASN A 3 9.38 -2.18 -0.26
CA ASN A 3 8.78 -0.84 -0.17
C ASN A 3 8.40 -0.28 -1.56
N ARG A 4 9.22 -0.57 -2.58
CA ARG A 4 8.90 -0.20 -3.97
C ARG A 4 7.63 -0.89 -4.48
N LEU A 5 7.37 -2.13 -4.05
CA LEU A 5 6.12 -2.83 -4.35
C LEU A 5 4.94 -2.11 -3.70
N VAL A 6 5.04 -1.71 -2.43
CA VAL A 6 3.95 -1.00 -1.74
C VAL A 6 3.63 0.34 -2.41
N VAL A 7 4.66 1.12 -2.75
CA VAL A 7 4.48 2.38 -3.52
C VAL A 7 3.86 2.09 -4.88
N TYR A 8 4.32 1.05 -5.58
CA TYR A 8 3.75 0.64 -6.85
C TYR A 8 2.29 0.22 -6.72
N LEU A 9 1.91 -0.54 -5.70
CA LEU A 9 0.52 -0.95 -5.45
C LEU A 9 -0.37 0.27 -5.22
N GLY A 10 0.11 1.26 -4.45
CA GLY A 10 -0.60 2.52 -4.25
C GLY A 10 -0.83 3.26 -5.58
N TRP A 11 0.22 3.46 -6.35
CA TRP A 11 0.12 4.11 -7.66
C TRP A 11 -0.74 3.32 -8.66
N HIS A 12 -0.53 2.01 -8.77
CA HIS A 12 -1.22 1.14 -9.72
C HIS A 12 -2.72 1.13 -9.46
N ASN A 13 -3.13 1.03 -8.19
CA ASN A 13 -4.55 0.92 -7.87
C ASN A 13 -5.26 2.28 -7.88
N TYR A 14 -4.62 3.35 -7.41
CA TYR A 14 -5.30 4.61 -7.10
C TYR A 14 -4.89 5.80 -7.98
N GLU A 15 -3.92 5.67 -8.87
CA GLU A 15 -3.46 6.77 -9.74
C GLU A 15 -3.44 6.34 -11.22
N LYS A 16 -2.96 5.13 -11.50
CA LYS A 16 -2.85 4.62 -12.86
C LYS A 16 -4.23 4.39 -13.46
N HIS A 17 -4.48 5.01 -14.61
CA HIS A 17 -5.67 4.73 -15.43
C HIS A 17 -5.75 3.24 -15.81
N TYR A 18 -6.97 2.72 -15.82
CA TYR A 18 -7.33 1.38 -16.27
C TYR A 18 -7.34 1.32 -17.80
N ARG A 19 -6.16 1.03 -18.37
CA ARG A 19 -5.87 1.13 -19.81
C ARG A 19 -6.45 -0.02 -20.66
N ILE A 20 -7.71 -0.40 -20.48
CA ILE A 20 -8.40 -1.30 -21.42
C ILE A 20 -8.72 -0.56 -22.73
N ALA A 21 -8.97 0.75 -22.66
CA ALA A 21 -9.11 1.62 -23.83
C ALA A 21 -8.55 3.02 -23.52
N LYS A 22 -8.16 3.76 -24.58
CA LYS A 22 -7.49 5.08 -24.44
C LYS A 22 -8.35 6.16 -23.77
N HIS A 23 -9.68 6.05 -23.88
CA HIS A 23 -10.63 7.03 -23.34
C HIS A 23 -11.00 6.76 -21.87
N ILE A 24 -10.59 5.63 -21.30
CA ILE A 24 -10.91 5.28 -19.91
C ILE A 24 -9.94 6.03 -19.00
N ILE A 25 -10.50 6.93 -18.19
CA ILE A 25 -9.78 7.68 -17.16
C ILE A 25 -10.06 7.18 -15.74
N LEU A 26 -10.79 6.06 -15.61
CA LEU A 26 -11.00 5.41 -14.32
C LEU A 26 -9.71 4.73 -13.87
N THR A 27 -9.45 4.72 -12.58
CA THR A 27 -8.39 3.95 -11.93
C THR A 27 -8.79 2.48 -11.78
N HIS A 28 -7.81 1.63 -11.47
CA HIS A 28 -8.07 0.23 -11.15
C HIS A 28 -9.01 0.08 -9.92
N ALA A 29 -8.87 0.95 -8.92
CA ALA A 29 -9.73 0.96 -7.73
C ALA A 29 -11.19 1.34 -8.05
N GLU A 30 -11.40 2.35 -8.89
CA GLU A 30 -12.75 2.74 -9.32
C GLU A 30 -13.45 1.61 -10.09
N VAL A 31 -12.72 0.92 -10.96
CA VAL A 31 -13.26 -0.24 -11.71
C VAL A 31 -13.59 -1.42 -10.77
N ALA A 32 -12.87 -1.56 -9.67
CA ALA A 32 -13.17 -2.54 -8.62
C ALA A 32 -14.39 -2.16 -7.74
N GLY A 33 -15.01 -1.00 -7.99
CA GLY A 33 -16.21 -0.54 -7.29
C GLY A 33 -15.94 0.37 -6.09
N ILE A 34 -14.72 0.91 -5.95
CA ILE A 34 -14.41 1.88 -4.90
C ILE A 34 -14.80 3.28 -5.38
N GLU A 35 -15.66 3.96 -4.62
CA GLU A 35 -16.09 5.33 -4.91
C GLU A 35 -14.91 6.30 -4.98
N ARG A 36 -14.88 7.15 -6.02
CA ARG A 36 -13.81 8.15 -6.22
C ARG A 36 -13.60 9.04 -5.00
N ASN A 37 -14.68 9.46 -4.35
CA ASN A 37 -14.61 10.33 -3.18
C ASN A 37 -13.87 9.65 -2.01
N GLU A 38 -14.03 8.35 -1.82
CA GLU A 38 -13.33 7.60 -0.77
C GLU A 38 -11.83 7.46 -1.11
N ILE A 39 -11.49 7.27 -2.39
CA ILE A 39 -10.09 7.28 -2.85
C ILE A 39 -9.46 8.65 -2.59
N CYS A 40 -10.13 9.74 -2.98
CA CYS A 40 -9.65 11.11 -2.76
C CYS A 40 -9.40 11.39 -1.27
N LYS A 41 -10.39 11.09 -0.40
CA LYS A 41 -10.24 11.24 1.05
C LYS A 41 -9.06 10.46 1.61
N ALA A 42 -8.92 9.18 1.22
CA ALA A 42 -7.82 8.33 1.68
C ALA A 42 -6.45 8.87 1.22
N ARG A 43 -6.36 9.43 0.00
CA ARG A 43 -5.12 10.04 -0.51
C ARG A 43 -4.76 11.32 0.23
N GLU A 44 -5.76 12.13 0.59
CA GLU A 44 -5.55 13.34 1.38
C GLU A 44 -5.05 13.04 2.81
N SER A 45 -5.48 11.94 3.42
CA SER A 45 -5.06 11.56 4.77
C SER A 45 -3.74 10.78 4.82
N GLN A 46 -3.35 10.11 3.73
CA GLN A 46 -2.20 9.18 3.65
C GLN A 46 -0.87 9.74 4.20
N PHE A 47 -0.63 11.05 4.11
CA PHE A 47 0.58 11.71 4.63
C PHE A 47 0.33 12.70 5.75
N LYS A 48 -0.93 12.86 6.18
CA LYS A 48 -1.31 13.72 7.31
C LYS A 48 -1.42 12.91 8.59
N GLU A 49 -1.91 11.68 8.47
CA GLU A 49 -2.14 10.79 9.59
C GLU A 49 -1.11 9.67 9.61
N ARG A 50 -0.66 9.30 10.81
CA ARG A 50 0.23 8.16 10.99
C ARG A 50 -0.62 6.92 11.25
N ALA A 51 -0.53 5.95 10.33
CA ALA A 51 -1.06 4.62 10.57
C ALA A 51 -0.17 3.86 11.58
N PHE A 52 -0.81 3.19 12.53
CA PHE A 52 -0.18 2.35 13.56
C PHE A 52 -0.68 0.93 13.41
N LEU A 53 0.20 -0.06 13.53
CA LEU A 53 -0.12 -1.48 13.36
C LEU A 53 -1.20 -1.93 14.36
N SER A 54 -1.18 -1.36 15.57
CA SER A 54 -2.18 -1.62 16.62
C SER A 54 -3.60 -1.13 16.28
N ARG A 55 -3.73 -0.23 15.30
CA ARG A 55 -5.00 0.46 14.97
C ARG A 55 -5.57 0.07 13.60
N ILE A 56 -4.93 -0.86 12.90
CA ILE A 56 -5.34 -1.27 11.54
C ILE A 56 -5.51 -2.79 11.45
N GLY A 57 -6.58 -3.23 10.81
CA GLY A 57 -6.77 -4.63 10.47
C GLY A 57 -6.01 -4.98 9.20
N LEU A 58 -4.85 -5.61 9.33
CA LEU A 58 -4.06 -6.10 8.19
C LEU A 58 -4.20 -7.61 8.03
N SER A 59 -4.27 -8.07 6.78
CA SER A 59 -4.08 -9.48 6.44
C SER A 59 -2.67 -9.95 6.84
N ILE A 60 -2.49 -11.27 6.89
CA ILE A 60 -1.19 -11.89 7.20
C ILE A 60 -0.10 -11.39 6.23
N LEU A 61 -0.43 -11.26 4.94
CA LEU A 61 0.51 -10.82 3.92
C LEU A 61 0.91 -9.35 4.13
N GLU A 62 -0.06 -8.48 4.37
CA GLU A 62 0.17 -7.06 4.61
C GLU A 62 0.98 -6.83 5.89
N ARG A 63 0.71 -7.61 6.95
CA ARG A 63 1.49 -7.56 8.19
C ARG A 63 2.96 -7.96 7.95
N ARG A 64 3.21 -8.97 7.11
CA ARG A 64 4.58 -9.35 6.71
C ARG A 64 5.25 -8.26 5.87
N LEU A 65 4.51 -7.54 5.02
CA LEU A 65 5.04 -6.40 4.26
C LEU A 65 5.40 -5.25 5.21
N TRP A 66 4.49 -4.88 6.11
CA TRP A 66 4.65 -3.82 7.10
C TRP A 66 5.87 -4.05 7.99
N LEU A 67 6.01 -5.26 8.54
CA LEU A 67 7.12 -5.67 9.41
C LEU A 67 8.35 -6.14 8.61
N ARG A 68 8.41 -5.92 7.30
CA ARG A 68 9.53 -6.30 6.42
C ARG A 68 9.99 -7.74 6.61
N SER A 69 9.05 -8.65 6.88
CA SER A 69 9.34 -10.04 7.24
C SER A 69 9.64 -10.95 6.04
N PHE A 70 9.77 -10.36 4.84
CA PHE A 70 10.26 -11.08 3.67
C PHE A 70 11.77 -11.05 3.65
N SER A 71 12.38 -12.24 3.75
CA SER A 71 13.83 -12.37 3.69
C SER A 71 14.33 -11.86 2.34
N THR A 72 15.29 -10.94 2.39
CA THR A 72 16.07 -10.60 1.20
C THR A 72 17.00 -11.79 0.89
N PRO A 73 17.04 -12.31 -0.34
CA PRO A 73 17.94 -13.40 -0.70
C PRO A 73 19.38 -13.15 -0.22
N LEU A 74 20.03 -14.21 0.25
CA LEU A 74 21.40 -14.22 0.81
C LEU A 74 21.58 -13.48 2.14
N LYS A 75 20.56 -12.80 2.66
CA LYS A 75 20.62 -12.18 3.98
C LYS A 75 20.38 -13.22 5.08
N ARG A 76 21.26 -13.24 6.07
CA ARG A 76 21.19 -14.18 7.22
C ARG A 76 20.49 -13.59 8.46
N LYS A 77 20.30 -12.27 8.51
CA LYS A 77 19.67 -11.55 9.62
C LYS A 77 18.34 -10.94 9.18
N ALA A 78 17.44 -10.74 10.13
CA ALA A 78 16.18 -10.06 9.88
C ALA A 78 16.37 -8.66 9.27
N GLU A 79 15.36 -8.18 8.55
CA GLU A 79 15.34 -6.81 8.05
C GLU A 79 15.20 -5.81 9.21
N TYR A 80 15.82 -4.65 9.06
CA TYR A 80 15.63 -3.57 10.03
C TYR A 80 14.20 -3.04 9.93
N VAL A 81 13.51 -3.04 11.07
CA VAL A 81 12.16 -2.51 11.25
C VAL A 81 12.24 -1.38 12.28
N PRO A 82 11.86 -0.14 11.91
CA PRO A 82 11.80 0.96 12.86
C PRO A 82 10.84 0.68 14.01
N PHE A 83 11.17 1.13 15.23
CA PHE A 83 10.35 0.88 16.43
C PHE A 83 8.89 1.34 16.27
N TYR A 84 8.66 2.47 15.61
CA TYR A 84 7.29 2.97 15.39
C TYR A 84 6.41 2.04 14.55
N ALA A 85 6.99 1.12 13.77
CA ALA A 85 6.23 0.18 12.96
C ALA A 85 5.60 -0.95 13.81
N TYR A 86 6.05 -1.14 15.05
CA TYR A 86 5.46 -2.07 16.01
C TYR A 86 4.36 -1.44 16.86
N ALA A 87 4.26 -0.10 16.86
CA ALA A 87 3.28 0.66 17.64
C ALA A 87 1.89 0.60 17.02
#